data_AF-A0A819YUW6-F1
#
_entry.id   AF-A0A819YUW6-F1
#
_cell.length_a   1.000
_cell.length_b   1.000
_cell.length_c   1.000
_cell.angle_alpha   90.00
_cell.angle_beta   90.00
_cell.angle_gamma   90.00
#
_symmetry.space_group_name_H-M   'P 1'
#
loop_
_entity.id
_entity.type
_entity.pdbx_description
1 polymer ?
#
loop_
_entity_poly.entity_id
_entity_poly.type
_entity_poly.pdbx_seq_one_letter_code
_entity_poly.pdbx_strand_id
1 'polypeptide(L)'
;MILNHIVTVLPNIKEVDCFSDDAASQFKQPFHFRNLVQIANERNIHLSWHFFATSHGKGVVDGIGGTGKHLVWSAILAGGACRSAEDFIKIEKKKTKK
;
A
#
# COMPACT_ATOMS: atom_id res chain seq x y z
N MET A 1 12.84 -0.98 23.22
CA MET A 1 12.46 -0.62 21.83
C MET A 1 12.59 -1.86 20.96
N ILE A 2 11.56 -2.23 20.20
CA ILE A 2 11.43 -3.57 19.58
C ILE A 2 12.58 -3.92 18.61
N LEU A 3 13.14 -2.90 17.93
CA LEU A 3 14.28 -3.05 17.02
C LEU A 3 15.55 -3.56 17.72
N ASN A 4 15.81 -3.14 18.97
CA ASN A 4 16.96 -3.67 19.73
C ASN A 4 16.79 -5.17 20.04
N HIS A 5 15.55 -5.60 20.27
CA HIS A 5 15.26 -7.01 20.52
C HIS A 5 15.43 -7.84 19.24
N ILE A 6 14.96 -7.34 18.09
CA ILE A 6 15.14 -8.01 16.79
C ILE A 6 16.62 -8.24 16.48
N VAL A 7 17.48 -7.24 16.69
CA VAL A 7 18.94 -7.38 16.47
C VAL A 7 19.57 -8.37 17.45
N THR A 8 19.05 -8.46 18.68
CA THR A 8 19.54 -9.44 19.67
C THR A 8 19.22 -10.86 19.24
N VAL A 9 18.02 -11.09 18.70
CA VAL A 9 17.57 -12.40 18.22
C VAL A 9 18.19 -12.74 16.85
N LEU A 10 18.45 -11.73 16.02
CA LEU A 10 18.98 -11.85 14.66
C LEU A 10 20.23 -10.96 14.50
N PRO A 11 21.40 -11.41 14.99
CA PRO A 11 22.61 -10.58 15.06
C PRO A 11 23.22 -10.22 13.70
N ASN A 12 22.90 -10.98 12.65
CA ASN A 12 23.43 -10.80 11.29
C ASN A 12 22.40 -10.21 10.32
N ILE A 13 21.38 -9.53 10.84
CA ILE A 13 20.36 -8.92 10.00
C ILE A 13 20.98 -7.80 9.16
N LYS A 14 20.69 -7.81 7.85
CA LYS A 14 21.20 -6.80 6.89
C LYS A 14 20.13 -5.81 6.48
N GLU A 15 18.87 -6.24 6.51
CA GLU A 15 17.74 -5.49 6.00
C GLU A 15 16.50 -5.71 6.87
N VAL A 16 15.73 -4.65 7.08
CA VAL A 16 14.48 -4.65 7.84
C VAL A 16 13.45 -3.82 7.08
N ASP A 17 12.38 -4.47 6.64
CA ASP A 17 11.22 -3.81 6.04
C ASP A 17 10.06 -3.79 7.02
N CYS A 18 9.69 -2.59 7.46
CA CYS A 18 8.56 -2.37 8.35
C CYS A 18 7.35 -1.91 7.54
N PHE A 19 6.17 -2.42 7.89
CA PHE A 19 4.91 -2.05 7.27
C PHE A 19 3.95 -1.54 8.33
N SER A 20 3.30 -0.40 8.07
CA SER A 20 2.34 0.21 8.98
C SER A 20 1.08 0.67 8.25
N ASP A 21 -0.08 0.39 8.84
CA ASP A 21 -1.33 1.07 8.49
C ASP A 21 -1.43 2.39 9.29
N ASP A 22 -2.19 3.35 8.76
CA ASP A 22 -2.27 4.72 9.26
C ASP A 22 -1.03 5.59 9.03
N ALA A 23 -0.74 5.82 7.74
CA ALA A 23 0.33 6.70 7.28
C ALA A 23 0.31 8.08 7.95
N ALA A 24 -0.86 8.70 8.17
CA ALA A 24 -0.90 10.13 8.44
C ALA A 24 -0.36 10.52 9.82
N SER A 25 -0.64 9.73 10.85
CA SER A 25 -0.20 10.02 12.22
C SER A 25 1.25 9.60 12.45
N GLN A 26 1.64 8.43 11.93
CA GLN A 26 3.00 7.89 12.07
C GLN A 26 4.02 8.63 11.19
N PHE A 27 3.66 8.96 9.94
CA PHE A 27 4.51 9.76 9.05
C PHE A 27 4.71 11.18 9.57
N LYS A 28 3.76 11.74 10.35
CA LYS A 28 3.92 13.07 10.93
C LYS A 28 4.76 13.07 12.21
N GLN A 29 5.19 11.92 12.73
CA GLN A 29 5.99 11.85 13.95
C GLN A 29 7.49 12.06 13.63
N PRO A 30 8.10 13.23 13.93
CA PRO A 30 9.50 13.50 13.58
C PRO A 30 10.49 12.59 14.32
N PHE A 31 10.14 12.20 15.55
CA PHE A 31 10.96 11.28 16.34
C PHE A 31 11.05 9.88 15.70
N HIS A 32 10.07 9.50 14.87
CA HIS A 32 10.05 8.20 14.23
C HIS A 32 11.23 8.09 13.27
N PHE A 33 11.31 9.01 12.30
CA PHE A 33 12.41 9.06 11.34
C PHE A 33 13.77 9.24 11.99
N ARG A 34 13.88 10.08 13.03
CA ARG A 34 15.13 10.23 13.78
C ARG A 34 15.59 8.90 14.37
N ASN A 35 14.67 8.17 15.01
CA ASN A 35 14.99 6.87 15.58
C ASN A 35 15.37 5.85 14.48
N LEU A 36 14.67 5.84 13.35
CA LEU A 36 14.98 4.95 12.22
C LEU A 36 16.40 5.18 11.70
N VAL A 37 16.76 6.44 11.44
CA VAL A 37 18.10 6.81 10.94
C VAL A 37 19.17 6.46 11.98
N GLN A 38 18.92 6.76 13.26
CA GLN A 38 19.87 6.45 14.32
C GLN A 38 20.13 4.94 14.42
N ILE A 39 19.09 4.11 14.37
CA ILE A 39 19.22 2.64 14.45
C ILE A 39 19.93 2.09 13.21
N ALA A 40 19.56 2.56 12.02
CA ALA A 40 20.20 2.14 10.77
C ALA A 40 21.72 2.42 10.82
N ASN A 41 22.11 3.61 11.31
CA ASN A 41 23.51 4.00 11.45
C ASN A 41 24.24 3.22 12.54
N GLU A 42 23.67 3.08 13.74
CA GLU A 42 24.30 2.39 14.87
C GLU A 42 24.53 0.90 14.63
N ARG A 43 23.71 0.30 13.76
CA ARG A 43 23.71 -1.15 13.51
C ARG A 43 24.19 -1.54 12.12
N ASN A 44 24.43 -0.56 11.24
CA ASN A 44 24.80 -0.78 9.85
C ASN A 44 23.79 -1.70 9.12
N ILE A 45 22.49 -1.43 9.33
CA ILE A 45 21.37 -2.19 8.76
C ILE A 45 20.63 -1.29 7.76
N HIS A 46 20.24 -1.85 6.62
CA HIS A 46 19.31 -1.19 5.71
C HIS A 46 17.89 -1.26 6.29
N LEU A 47 17.28 -0.12 6.60
CA LEU A 47 15.95 -0.08 7.20
C LEU A 47 15.00 0.75 6.36
N SER A 48 13.92 0.10 5.92
CA SER A 48 12.85 0.68 5.13
C SER A 48 11.55 0.67 5.93
N TRP A 49 10.76 1.74 5.82
CA TRP A 49 9.45 1.82 6.45
C TRP A 49 8.39 2.21 5.42
N HIS A 50 7.44 1.32 5.22
CA HIS A 50 6.35 1.46 4.27
C HIS A 50 5.05 1.85 4.99
N PHE A 51 4.40 2.87 4.45
CA PHE A 51 3.13 3.36 4.96
C PHE A 51 2.01 3.00 3.99
N PHE A 52 1.00 2.29 4.49
CA PHE A 52 -0.23 2.04 3.76
C PHE A 52 -1.25 3.16 3.99
N ALA A 53 -2.17 3.33 3.04
CA ALA A 53 -3.26 4.27 3.19
C ALA A 53 -4.07 3.99 4.46
N THR A 54 -4.51 5.05 5.12
CA THR A 54 -5.31 4.99 6.35
C THR A 54 -6.58 4.17 6.16
N SER A 55 -6.86 3.32 7.16
CA SER A 55 -8.19 2.80 7.49
C SER A 55 -8.82 1.77 6.54
N HIS A 56 -8.21 1.38 5.43
CA HIS A 56 -8.64 0.21 4.68
C HIS A 56 -7.40 -0.47 4.14
N GLY A 57 -7.34 -1.81 4.16
CA GLY A 57 -6.30 -2.62 3.50
C GLY A 57 -6.32 -2.50 1.96
N LYS A 58 -6.55 -1.28 1.47
CA LYS A 58 -6.54 -0.88 0.08
C LYS A 58 -5.09 -0.65 -0.31
N GLY A 59 -4.55 -1.55 -1.12
CA GLY A 59 -3.21 -1.47 -1.68
C GLY A 59 -3.24 -0.96 -3.12
N VAL A 60 -2.10 -1.08 -3.81
CA VAL A 60 -1.98 -0.76 -5.25
C VAL A 60 -3.02 -1.52 -6.09
N VAL A 61 -3.38 -2.73 -5.65
CA VAL A 61 -4.39 -3.59 -6.31
C VAL A 61 -5.77 -2.92 -6.37
N ASP A 62 -6.12 -2.07 -5.41
CA ASP A 62 -7.36 -1.31 -5.41
C ASP A 62 -7.39 -0.22 -6.48
N GLY A 63 -6.23 0.22 -6.96
CA GLY A 63 -6.14 1.12 -8.11
C GLY A 63 -6.60 0.46 -9.41
N ILE A 64 -6.21 -0.81 -9.62
CA ILE A 64 -6.64 -1.60 -10.79
C ILE A 64 -8.14 -1.86 -10.71
N GLY A 65 -8.61 -2.40 -9.58
CA GLY A 65 -10.03 -2.65 -9.35
C GLY A 65 -10.89 -1.36 -9.39
N GLY A 66 -10.35 -0.26 -8.89
CA GLY A 66 -10.97 1.06 -8.93
C GLY A 66 -11.10 1.59 -10.36
N THR A 67 -10.07 1.41 -11.19
CA THR A 67 -10.10 1.80 -12.61
C THR A 67 -11.14 0.98 -13.37
N GLY A 68 -11.18 -0.34 -13.19
CA GLY A 68 -12.19 -1.20 -13.80
C GLY A 68 -13.62 -0.80 -13.41
N LYS A 69 -13.85 -0.59 -12.10
CA LYS A 69 -15.13 -0.07 -11.58
C LYS A 69 -15.50 1.28 -12.19
N HIS A 70 -14.55 2.21 -12.29
CA HIS A 70 -14.78 3.54 -12.88
C HIS A 70 -15.16 3.46 -14.36
N LEU A 71 -14.52 2.61 -15.15
CA LEU A 71 -14.83 2.40 -16.57
C LEU A 71 -16.24 1.82 -16.77
N VAL A 72 -16.62 0.83 -15.95
CA VAL A 72 -17.96 0.25 -15.98
C VAL A 72 -19.01 1.27 -15.55
N TRP A 73 -18.73 2.02 -14.47
CA TRP A 73 -19.61 3.10 -14.00
C TRP A 73 -19.85 4.17 -15.08
N SER A 74 -18.79 4.61 -15.75
CA SER A 74 -18.86 5.58 -16.84
C SER A 74 -19.71 5.06 -18.02
N ALA A 75 -19.69 3.75 -18.29
CA ALA A 75 -20.52 3.14 -19.32
C ALA A 75 -22.00 3.09 -18.93
N ILE A 76 -22.30 2.87 -17.65
CA ILE A 76 -23.67 2.91 -17.10
C ILE A 76 -24.23 4.32 -17.18
N LEU A 77 -23.45 5.33 -16.78
CA LEU A 77 -23.85 6.75 -16.88
C LEU A 77 -24.13 7.19 -18.32
N ALA A 78 -23.47 6.59 -19.30
CA ALA A 78 -23.72 6.82 -20.73
C ALA A 78 -24.96 6.07 -21.28
N GLY A 79 -25.80 5.48 -20.40
CA GLY A 79 -27.01 4.73 -20.76
C GLY A 79 -26.80 3.23 -20.92
N GLY A 80 -25.62 2.69 -20.58
CA GLY A 80 -25.37 1.24 -20.56
C GLY A 80 -25.96 0.54 -19.33
N ALA A 81 -25.93 -0.79 -19.32
CA ALA A 81 -26.35 -1.59 -18.18
C ALA A 81 -25.31 -2.67 -17.85
N CYS A 82 -25.06 -2.88 -16.56
CA CYS A 82 -24.23 -3.96 -16.03
C CYS A 82 -25.08 -4.73 -15.02
N ARG A 83 -25.49 -5.96 -15.33
CA ARG A 83 -26.41 -6.75 -14.49
C ARG A 83 -25.77 -8.03 -13.95
N SER A 84 -24.58 -8.35 -14.41
CA SER A 84 -23.85 -9.57 -14.07
C SER A 84 -22.34 -9.31 -14.01
N ALA A 85 -21.60 -10.26 -13.42
CA ALA A 85 -20.14 -10.24 -13.43
C ALA A 85 -19.59 -10.36 -14.86
N GLU A 86 -20.26 -11.14 -15.72
CA GLU A 86 -19.91 -11.26 -17.13
C GLU A 86 -20.05 -9.93 -17.87
N ASP A 87 -21.11 -9.16 -17.60
CA ASP A 87 -21.29 -7.83 -18.19
C ASP A 87 -20.18 -6.89 -17.74
N PHE A 88 -19.82 -6.93 -16.46
CA PHE A 88 -18.75 -6.11 -15.89
C PHE A 88 -17.44 -6.32 -16.67
N ILE A 89 -17.01 -7.58 -16.83
CA ILE A 89 -15.78 -7.93 -17.53
C ILE A 89 -15.85 -7.52 -19.02
N LYS A 90 -17.00 -7.70 -19.67
CA LYS A 90 -17.19 -7.31 -21.08
C LYS A 90 -17.09 -5.80 -21.27
N ILE A 91 -17.74 -5.03 -20.40
CA ILE A 91 -17.75 -3.56 -20.46
C ILE A 91 -16.35 -3.01 -20.18
N GLU A 92 -15.69 -3.52 -19.13
CA GLU A 92 -14.31 -3.16 -18.78
C GLU A 92 -13.37 -3.42 -19.97
N LYS A 93 -13.34 -4.65 -20.51
CA LYS A 93 -12.50 -5.00 -21.67
C LYS A 93 -12.76 -4.13 -22.90
N LYS A 94 -14.01 -3.72 -23.14
CA LYS A 94 -14.37 -2.84 -24.27
C LYS A 94 -13.84 -1.41 -24.08
N LYS A 95 -13.80 -0.91 -22.84
CA LYS A 95 -13.36 0.45 -22.51
C LYS A 95 -11.85 0.56 -22.32
N THR A 96 -11.17 -0.50 -21.90
CA THR A 96 -9.70 -0.54 -21.72
C THR A 96 -8.93 -0.64 -23.04
N LYS A 97 -9.56 -1.15 -24.13
CA LYS A 97 -8.94 -1.27 -25.47
C LYS A 97 -8.92 0.03 -26.29
N LYS A 98 -8.99 1.19 -25.63
CA LYS A 98 -9.00 2.50 -26.30
C LYS A 98 -7.60 3.08 -26.38
#